data_AF-A0A259SHV6-F1
#
_entry.id   AF-A0A259SHV6-F1
#
_cell.length_a   1.000
_cell.length_b   1.000
_cell.length_c   1.000
_cell.angle_alpha   90.00
_cell.angle_beta   90.00
_cell.angle_gamma   90.00
#
_symmetry.space_group_name_H-M   'P 1'
#
loop_
_entity.id
_entity.type
_entity.pdbx_description
1 polymer ?
#
loop_
_entity_poly.entity_id
_entity_poly.type
_entity_poly.pdbx_seq_one_letter_code
_entity_poly.pdbx_strand_id
1 'polypeptide(L)'
;MTDALEAWSEFHVAMLGATAALAGLVIVAASVNIGKIVAAKALTARLAAALAGLVLAILASGLALIPHIGGGWFGALVLIITAAAAGFQVHAALSLRHDPGHGNPVLRASLGFLPVAAYTAAGALLLAGQPAGLVLAATGSLLALVVAIVISWIALVEVLR
;
A
#
# COMPACT_ATOMS: atom_id res chain seq x y z
N MET A 1 20.00 2.84 -15.97
CA MET A 1 18.84 2.67 -15.06
C MET A 1 18.00 3.92 -14.99
N THR A 2 18.61 5.11 -15.02
CA THR A 2 17.92 6.41 -15.11
C THR A 2 17.00 6.48 -16.33
N ASP A 3 17.50 6.11 -17.52
CA ASP A 3 16.70 6.06 -18.76
C ASP A 3 15.51 5.09 -18.66
N ALA A 4 15.66 4.02 -17.88
CA ALA A 4 14.57 3.08 -17.64
C ALA A 4 13.50 3.71 -16.77
N LEU A 5 13.85 4.40 -15.67
CA LEU A 5 12.87 5.11 -14.82
C LEU A 5 12.10 6.17 -15.62
N GLU A 6 12.77 6.90 -16.50
CA GLU A 6 12.13 7.90 -17.38
C GLU A 6 11.06 7.26 -18.28
N ALA A 7 11.32 6.06 -18.82
CA ALA A 7 10.34 5.33 -19.63
C ALA A 7 9.06 4.95 -18.86
N TRP A 8 9.13 4.87 -17.52
CA TRP A 8 7.97 4.60 -16.66
C TRP A 8 7.34 5.88 -16.07
N SER A 9 7.81 7.07 -16.45
CA SER A 9 7.34 8.34 -15.86
C SER A 9 5.81 8.49 -15.94
N GLU A 10 5.22 8.31 -17.13
CA GLU A 10 3.77 8.42 -17.34
C GLU A 10 2.97 7.46 -16.45
N PHE A 11 3.47 6.23 -16.25
CA PHE A 11 2.85 5.26 -15.34
C PHE A 11 2.89 5.76 -13.89
N HIS A 12 4.04 6.28 -13.43
CA HIS A 12 4.18 6.77 -12.07
C HIS A 12 3.34 8.04 -11.83
N VAL A 13 3.22 8.94 -12.81
CA VAL A 13 2.31 10.09 -12.74
C VAL A 13 0.86 9.62 -12.60
N ALA A 14 0.42 8.69 -13.45
CA ALA A 14 -0.93 8.15 -13.41
C ALA A 14 -1.22 7.44 -12.09
N MET A 15 -0.31 6.60 -11.60
CA MET A 15 -0.47 5.86 -10.35
C MET A 15 -0.41 6.77 -9.12
N LEU A 16 0.46 7.78 -9.10
CA LEU A 16 0.51 8.78 -8.03
C LEU A 16 -0.83 9.52 -7.93
N GLY A 17 -1.37 9.98 -9.05
CA GLY A 17 -2.67 10.64 -9.10
C GLY A 17 -3.82 9.73 -8.66
N ALA A 18 -3.91 8.52 -9.21
CA ALA A 18 -4.97 7.57 -8.91
C ALA A 18 -4.98 7.13 -7.43
N THR A 19 -3.80 6.83 -6.87
CA THR A 19 -3.68 6.41 -5.46
C THR A 19 -3.91 7.56 -4.49
N ALA A 20 -3.47 8.79 -4.82
CA ALA A 20 -3.79 9.98 -4.04
C ALA A 20 -5.29 10.29 -4.03
N ALA A 21 -5.95 10.22 -5.19
CA ALA A 21 -7.39 10.41 -5.31
C ALA A 21 -8.16 9.37 -4.48
N LEU A 22 -7.80 8.08 -4.61
CA LEU A 22 -8.41 7.00 -3.84
C LEU A 22 -8.18 7.18 -2.33
N ALA A 23 -6.97 7.54 -1.90
CA ALA A 23 -6.69 7.80 -0.48
C ALA A 23 -7.58 8.91 0.07
N GLY A 24 -7.77 10.00 -0.69
CA GLY A 24 -8.71 11.07 -0.36
C GLY A 24 -10.15 10.58 -0.21
N LEU A 25 -10.64 9.79 -1.17
CA LEU A 25 -11.99 9.21 -1.14
C LEU A 25 -12.20 8.29 0.08
N VAL A 26 -11.21 7.47 0.42
CA VAL A 26 -11.27 6.60 1.60
C VAL A 26 -11.34 7.42 2.89
N ILE A 27 -10.56 8.49 3.01
CA ILE A 27 -10.60 9.37 4.18
C ILE A 27 -11.96 10.07 4.31
N VAL A 28 -12.53 10.55 3.19
CA VAL A 28 -13.87 11.16 3.17
C VAL A 28 -14.96 10.16 3.57
N ALA A 29 -14.91 8.93 3.06
CA ALA A 29 -15.88 7.89 3.45
C ALA A 29 -15.76 7.51 4.93
N ALA A 30 -14.52 7.45 5.46
CA ALA A 30 -14.26 7.17 6.86
C ALA A 30 -14.72 8.30 7.79
N SER A 31 -14.62 9.58 7.37
CA SER A 31 -14.98 10.72 8.21
C SER A 31 -16.47 10.73 8.58
N VAL A 32 -17.35 10.31 7.66
CA VAL A 32 -18.80 10.23 7.88
C VAL A 32 -19.16 9.21 8.97
N ASN A 33 -18.32 8.18 9.16
CA ASN A 33 -18.56 7.11 10.13
C ASN A 33 -17.51 7.03 11.23
N ILE A 34 -16.78 8.13 11.49
CA ILE A 34 -15.56 8.11 12.31
C ILE A 34 -15.81 7.58 13.73
N GLY A 35 -16.95 7.93 14.34
CA GLY A 35 -17.30 7.46 15.68
C GLY A 35 -17.41 5.93 15.78
N LYS A 36 -18.03 5.29 14.78
CA LYS A 36 -18.14 3.83 14.71
C LYS A 36 -16.78 3.18 14.42
N ILE A 37 -16.00 3.77 13.52
CA ILE A 37 -14.69 3.26 13.14
C ILE A 37 -13.75 3.25 14.34
N VAL A 38 -13.63 4.38 15.06
CA VAL A 38 -12.73 4.52 16.20
C VAL A 38 -13.14 3.63 17.38
N ALA A 39 -14.44 3.35 17.54
CA ALA A 39 -14.91 2.40 18.55
C ALA A 39 -14.49 0.95 18.25
N ALA A 40 -14.34 0.58 16.97
CA ALA A 40 -13.94 -0.76 16.53
C ALA A 40 -12.44 -0.81 16.20
N LYS A 41 -11.61 -1.25 17.15
CA LYS A 41 -10.13 -1.28 17.01
C LYS A 41 -9.64 -2.05 15.77
N ALA A 42 -10.19 -3.23 15.50
CA ALA A 42 -9.81 -4.05 14.34
C ALA A 42 -10.13 -3.37 13.01
N LEU A 43 -11.24 -2.66 12.95
CA LEU A 43 -11.66 -1.89 11.78
C LEU A 43 -10.77 -0.67 11.56
N THR A 44 -10.46 0.08 12.63
CA THR A 44 -9.50 1.20 12.57
C THR A 44 -8.13 0.74 12.07
N ALA A 45 -7.60 -0.36 12.61
CA ALA A 45 -6.31 -0.89 12.22
C ALA A 45 -6.27 -1.30 10.73
N ARG A 46 -7.36 -1.88 10.21
CA ARG A 46 -7.48 -2.27 8.80
C ARG A 46 -7.57 -1.08 7.86
N LEU A 47 -8.37 -0.06 8.20
CA LEU A 47 -8.43 1.17 7.41
C LEU A 47 -7.08 1.88 7.39
N ALA A 48 -6.39 1.94 8.53
CA ALA A 48 -5.04 2.48 8.61
C ALA A 48 -4.06 1.70 7.72
N ALA A 49 -4.13 0.37 7.71
CA ALA A 49 -3.28 -0.47 6.86
C ALA A 49 -3.58 -0.31 5.36
N ALA A 50 -4.85 -0.16 4.97
CA ALA A 50 -5.22 0.15 3.58
C ALA A 50 -4.66 1.52 3.14
N LEU A 51 -4.80 2.55 3.99
CA LEU A 51 -4.25 3.87 3.73
C LEU A 51 -2.72 3.84 3.66
N ALA A 52 -2.05 3.10 4.54
CA ALA A 52 -0.60 2.91 4.49
C ALA A 52 -0.14 2.27 3.17
N GLY A 53 -0.91 1.31 2.63
CA GLY A 53 -0.66 0.73 1.31
C GLY A 53 -0.79 1.74 0.17
N LEU A 54 -1.80 2.61 0.22
CA LEU A 54 -1.94 3.69 -0.76
C LEU A 54 -0.80 4.71 -0.64
N VAL A 55 -0.45 5.12 0.58
CA VAL A 55 0.68 6.03 0.83
C VAL A 55 1.99 5.43 0.35
N LEU A 56 2.22 4.12 0.55
CA LEU A 56 3.36 3.41 -0.01
C LEU A 56 3.41 3.58 -1.54
N ALA A 57 2.29 3.36 -2.23
CA ALA A 57 2.23 3.50 -3.68
C ALA A 57 2.43 4.96 -4.17
N ILE A 58 1.88 5.93 -3.44
CA ILE A 58 2.09 7.36 -3.70
C ILE A 58 3.58 7.71 -3.56
N LEU A 59 4.20 7.32 -2.45
CA LEU A 59 5.61 7.62 -2.17
C LEU A 59 6.53 6.92 -3.17
N ALA A 60 6.30 5.64 -3.47
CA ALA A 60 7.08 4.91 -4.47
C ALA A 60 6.97 5.57 -5.85
N SER A 61 5.77 5.98 -6.26
CA SER A 61 5.57 6.66 -7.54
C SER A 61 6.18 8.05 -7.57
N GLY A 62 6.07 8.82 -6.49
CA GLY A 62 6.67 10.15 -6.38
C GLY A 62 8.20 10.12 -6.37
N LEU A 63 8.78 9.14 -5.68
CA LEU A 63 10.23 8.91 -5.67
C LEU A 63 10.77 8.53 -7.05
N ALA A 64 10.02 7.75 -7.82
CA ALA A 64 10.40 7.37 -9.19
C ALA A 64 10.43 8.56 -10.15
N LEU A 65 9.71 9.66 -9.84
CA LEU A 65 9.67 10.89 -10.63
C LEU A 65 10.78 11.89 -10.27
N ILE A 66 11.59 11.60 -9.23
CA ILE A 66 12.73 12.46 -8.88
C ILE A 66 13.79 12.35 -9.99
N PRO A 67 14.13 13.46 -10.67
CA PRO A 67 15.09 13.41 -11.76
C PRO A 67 16.48 13.02 -11.25
N HIS A 68 17.23 12.28 -12.06
CA HIS A 68 18.59 11.80 -11.75
C HIS A 68 18.69 10.87 -10.52
N ILE A 69 17.58 10.30 -10.05
CA ILE A 69 17.63 9.28 -9.00
C ILE A 69 18.25 7.98 -9.55
N GLY A 70 19.31 7.50 -8.89
CA GLY A 70 19.90 6.22 -9.23
C GLY A 70 18.99 5.06 -8.83
N GLY A 71 18.94 3.99 -9.65
CA GLY A 71 18.10 2.82 -9.38
C GLY A 71 18.34 2.16 -8.02
N GLY A 72 19.60 2.10 -7.56
CA GLY A 72 19.92 1.59 -6.23
C GLY A 72 19.39 2.48 -5.11
N TRP A 73 19.45 3.81 -5.27
CA TRP A 73 18.90 4.75 -4.28
C TRP A 73 17.37 4.68 -4.24
N PHE A 74 16.74 4.60 -5.41
CA PHE A 74 15.31 4.35 -5.52
C PHE A 74 14.92 3.04 -4.81
N GLY A 75 15.64 1.94 -5.07
CA GLY A 75 15.43 0.65 -4.39
C GLY A 75 15.56 0.74 -2.86
N ALA A 76 16.59 1.43 -2.37
CA ALA A 76 16.79 1.65 -0.93
C ALA A 76 15.62 2.41 -0.30
N LEU A 77 15.18 3.50 -0.93
CA LEU A 77 14.07 4.29 -0.43
C LEU A 77 12.76 3.49 -0.47
N VAL A 78 12.51 2.73 -1.54
CA VAL A 78 11.34 1.83 -1.64
C VAL A 78 11.33 0.82 -0.49
N LEU A 79 12.47 0.22 -0.13
CA LEU A 79 12.54 -0.69 1.02
C LEU A 79 12.22 0.00 2.34
N ILE A 80 12.74 1.22 2.55
CA ILE A 80 12.49 2.00 3.78
C ILE A 80 10.99 2.28 3.95
N ILE A 81 10.33 2.80 2.91
CA ILE A 81 8.89 3.09 2.97
C ILE A 81 8.04 1.82 3.05
N THR A 82 8.49 0.72 2.43
CA THR A 82 7.83 -0.58 2.51
C THR A 82 7.90 -1.16 3.91
N ALA A 83 9.04 -1.03 4.59
CA ALA A 83 9.19 -1.45 5.98
C ALA A 83 8.24 -0.69 6.92
N ALA A 84 8.10 0.63 6.71
CA ALA A 84 7.14 1.45 7.46
C ALA A 84 5.69 0.97 7.22
N ALA A 85 5.29 0.75 5.96
CA ALA A 85 3.97 0.24 5.61
C ALA A 85 3.70 -1.18 6.15
N ALA A 86 4.72 -2.04 6.17
CA ALA A 86 4.64 -3.38 6.74
C ALA A 86 4.29 -3.33 8.25
N GLY A 87 4.79 -2.34 8.99
CA GLY A 87 4.44 -2.13 10.39
C GLY A 87 2.92 -1.97 10.61
N PHE A 88 2.26 -1.20 9.74
CA PHE A 88 0.79 -1.05 9.77
C PHE A 88 0.07 -2.36 9.44
N GLN A 89 0.57 -3.12 8.46
CA GLN A 89 -0.02 -4.42 8.11
C GLN A 89 0.11 -5.45 9.24
N VAL A 90 1.26 -5.49 9.90
CA VAL A 90 1.48 -6.34 11.08
C VAL A 90 0.55 -5.91 12.21
N HIS A 91 0.41 -4.61 12.48
CA HIS A 91 -0.51 -4.11 13.49
C HIS A 91 -1.97 -4.52 13.20
N ALA A 92 -2.43 -4.39 11.95
CA ALA A 92 -3.75 -4.83 11.53
C ALA A 92 -3.95 -6.36 11.68
N ALA A 93 -2.95 -7.15 11.28
CA ALA A 93 -2.97 -8.60 11.44
C ALA A 93 -3.03 -9.03 12.92
N LEU A 94 -2.31 -8.35 13.80
CA LEU A 94 -2.35 -8.60 15.25
C LEU A 94 -3.67 -8.17 15.87
N SER A 95 -4.28 -7.08 15.38
CA SER A 95 -5.60 -6.64 15.86
C SER A 95 -6.71 -7.64 15.51
N LEU A 96 -6.60 -8.35 14.38
CA LEU A 96 -7.55 -9.40 13.98
C LEU A 96 -7.49 -10.63 14.90
N ARG A 97 -6.35 -10.93 15.51
CA ARG A 97 -6.21 -12.08 16.43
C ARG A 97 -7.00 -11.92 17.72
N HIS A 98 -7.32 -10.68 18.08
CA HIS A 98 -8.08 -10.35 19.29
C HIS A 98 -9.58 -10.21 19.04
N ASP A 99 -10.04 -10.42 17.80
CA ASP A 99 -11.45 -10.35 17.42
C ASP A 99 -12.03 -11.77 17.28
N PRO A 100 -12.91 -12.24 18.20
CA PRO A 100 -13.42 -13.61 18.19
C PRO A 100 -14.38 -13.95 17.04
N GLY A 101 -14.71 -13.01 16.16
CA GLY A 101 -15.79 -13.15 15.18
C GLY A 101 -15.36 -13.05 13.72
N HIS A 102 -15.89 -13.98 12.91
CA HIS A 102 -16.09 -13.90 11.46
C HIS A 102 -14.92 -14.30 10.53
N GLY A 103 -14.72 -15.62 10.35
CA GLY A 103 -13.97 -16.20 9.22
C GLY A 103 -12.48 -16.41 9.45
N ASN A 104 -11.74 -16.85 8.42
CA ASN A 104 -10.31 -17.15 8.56
C ASN A 104 -9.48 -15.84 8.60
N PRO A 105 -8.91 -15.46 9.75
CA PRO A 105 -8.19 -14.19 9.90
C PRO A 105 -6.90 -14.16 9.06
N VAL A 106 -6.33 -15.34 8.76
CA VAL A 106 -5.09 -15.48 7.98
C VAL A 106 -5.32 -15.07 6.52
N LEU A 107 -6.43 -15.52 5.92
CA LEU A 107 -6.77 -15.19 4.53
C LEU A 107 -7.08 -13.69 4.34
N ARG A 108 -7.70 -13.07 5.36
CA ARG A 108 -7.98 -11.62 5.35
C ARG A 108 -6.71 -10.81 5.52
N ALA A 109 -5.82 -11.24 6.41
CA ALA A 109 -4.54 -10.59 6.62
C ALA A 109 -3.62 -10.72 5.38
N SER A 110 -3.62 -11.87 4.70
CA SER A 110 -2.72 -12.12 3.57
C SER A 110 -2.89 -11.14 2.41
N LEU A 111 -4.10 -10.62 2.20
CA LEU A 111 -4.35 -9.62 1.15
C LEU A 111 -3.52 -8.34 1.35
N GLY A 112 -3.36 -7.89 2.60
CA GLY A 112 -2.57 -6.70 2.93
C GLY A 112 -1.06 -6.89 2.74
N PHE A 113 -0.58 -8.13 2.79
CA PHE A 113 0.85 -8.44 2.60
C PHE A 113 1.26 -8.55 1.13
N LEU A 114 0.32 -8.72 0.19
CA LEU A 114 0.64 -8.84 -1.25
C LEU A 114 1.40 -7.62 -1.80
N PRO A 115 0.96 -6.36 -1.59
CA PRO A 115 1.69 -5.20 -2.08
C PRO A 115 3.05 -5.06 -1.38
N VAL A 116 3.11 -5.34 -0.07
CA VAL A 116 4.35 -5.28 0.72
C VAL A 116 5.39 -6.26 0.17
N ALA A 117 4.99 -7.50 -0.13
CA ALA A 117 5.87 -8.50 -0.71
C ALA A 117 6.39 -8.06 -2.10
N ALA A 118 5.50 -7.54 -2.95
CA ALA A 118 5.87 -7.04 -4.28
C ALA A 118 6.88 -5.88 -4.21
N TYR A 119 6.63 -4.89 -3.34
CA TYR A 119 7.56 -3.76 -3.16
C TYR A 119 8.88 -4.15 -2.48
N THR A 120 8.86 -5.13 -1.57
CA THR A 120 10.08 -5.67 -0.97
C THR A 120 10.95 -6.35 -2.03
N ALA A 121 10.35 -7.18 -2.87
CA ALA A 121 11.05 -7.83 -3.99
C ALA A 121 11.54 -6.80 -5.02
N ALA A 122 10.75 -5.77 -5.31
CA ALA A 122 11.11 -4.67 -6.19
C ALA A 122 12.37 -3.95 -5.67
N GLY A 123 12.36 -3.50 -4.41
CA GLY A 123 13.47 -2.79 -3.80
C GLY A 123 14.75 -3.63 -3.73
N ALA A 124 14.63 -4.91 -3.39
CA ALA A 124 15.76 -5.84 -3.37
C ALA A 124 16.38 -6.04 -4.76
N LEU A 125 15.55 -6.20 -5.80
CA LEU A 125 16.03 -6.33 -7.18
C LEU A 125 16.66 -5.05 -7.70
N LEU A 126 16.11 -3.89 -7.36
CA LEU A 126 16.68 -2.59 -7.74
C LEU A 126 18.04 -2.34 -7.07
N LEU A 127 18.22 -2.74 -5.81
CA LEU A 127 19.52 -2.74 -5.14
C LEU A 127 20.53 -3.67 -5.81
N ALA A 128 20.08 -4.82 -6.30
CA ALA A 128 20.90 -5.74 -7.08
C ALA A 128 21.17 -5.25 -8.52
N GLY A 129 20.66 -4.07 -8.89
CA GLY A 129 20.82 -3.50 -10.23
C GLY A 129 19.95 -4.15 -11.31
N GLN A 130 18.96 -4.94 -10.93
CA GLN A 130 18.12 -5.70 -11.86
C GLN A 130 16.93 -4.85 -12.35
N PRO A 131 16.73 -4.70 -13.68
CA PRO A 131 15.66 -3.88 -14.23
C PRO A 131 14.25 -4.45 -13.95
N ALA A 132 14.14 -5.75 -13.69
CA ALA A 132 12.90 -6.41 -13.30
C ALA A 132 12.27 -5.81 -12.03
N GLY A 133 13.07 -5.14 -11.19
CA GLY A 133 12.58 -4.45 -10.00
C GLY A 133 11.58 -3.32 -10.31
N LEU A 134 11.69 -2.65 -11.48
CA LEU A 134 10.73 -1.63 -11.91
C LEU A 134 9.35 -2.23 -12.21
N VAL A 135 9.33 -3.39 -12.88
CA VAL A 135 8.09 -4.12 -13.18
C VAL A 135 7.40 -4.57 -11.90
N LEU A 136 8.18 -5.02 -10.91
CA LEU A 136 7.63 -5.37 -9.60
C LEU A 136 7.15 -4.16 -8.81
N ALA A 137 7.80 -3.00 -8.92
CA ALA A 137 7.32 -1.76 -8.32
C ALA A 137 5.96 -1.33 -8.91
N ALA A 138 5.82 -1.43 -10.24
CA ALA A 138 4.56 -1.19 -10.95
C ALA A 138 3.49 -2.22 -10.58
N THR A 139 3.86 -3.49 -10.44
CA THR A 139 2.94 -4.53 -9.96
C THR A 139 2.50 -4.27 -8.52
N GLY A 140 3.44 -3.83 -7.66
CA GLY A 140 3.17 -3.44 -6.29
C GLY A 140 2.19 -2.29 -6.17
N SER A 141 2.26 -1.28 -7.04
CA SER A 141 1.33 -0.15 -7.02
C SER A 141 -0.09 -0.57 -7.44
N LEU A 142 -0.21 -1.42 -8.46
CA LEU A 142 -1.49 -1.98 -8.88
C LEU A 142 -2.12 -2.85 -7.78
N LEU A 143 -1.30 -3.72 -7.15
CA LEU A 143 -1.75 -4.53 -6.02
C LEU A 143 -2.19 -3.65 -4.84
N ALA A 144 -1.43 -2.61 -4.50
CA ALA A 144 -1.78 -1.69 -3.43
C ALA A 144 -3.14 -1.03 -3.68
N LEU A 145 -3.40 -0.60 -4.91
CA LEU A 145 -4.67 0.00 -5.31
C LEU A 145 -5.83 -1.00 -5.16
N VAL A 146 -5.70 -2.21 -5.73
CA VAL A 146 -6.75 -3.25 -5.64
C VAL A 146 -7.02 -3.64 -4.19
N VAL A 147 -5.97 -3.91 -3.42
CA VAL A 147 -6.07 -4.30 -2.01
C VAL A 147 -6.71 -3.19 -1.18
N ALA A 148 -6.35 -1.93 -1.40
CA ALA A 148 -6.93 -0.81 -0.68
C ALA A 148 -8.43 -0.64 -0.98
N ILE A 149 -8.86 -0.81 -2.24
CA ILE A 149 -10.28 -0.80 -2.61
C ILE A 149 -11.03 -1.90 -1.86
N VAL A 150 -10.52 -3.13 -1.89
CA VAL A 150 -11.16 -4.28 -1.24
C VAL A 150 -11.25 -4.08 0.27
N ILE A 151 -10.15 -3.69 0.93
CA ILE A 151 -10.15 -3.48 2.38
C ILE A 151 -11.07 -2.34 2.78
N SER A 152 -11.06 -1.23 2.04
CA SER A 152 -11.90 -0.07 2.31
C SER A 152 -13.40 -0.39 2.13
N TRP A 153 -13.76 -1.10 1.06
CA TRP A 153 -15.14 -1.57 0.88
C TRP A 153 -15.59 -2.48 2.01
N ILE A 154 -14.81 -3.51 2.35
CA ILE A 154 -15.18 -4.43 3.43
C ILE A 154 -15.35 -3.66 4.75
N ALA A 155 -14.44 -2.73 5.05
CA ALA A 155 -14.54 -1.90 6.24
C ALA A 155 -15.83 -1.06 6.28
N LEU A 156 -16.21 -0.45 5.16
CA LEU A 156 -17.45 0.34 5.07
C LEU A 156 -18.70 -0.53 5.24
N VAL A 157 -18.72 -1.74 4.70
CA VAL A 157 -19.86 -2.67 4.87
C VAL A 157 -19.97 -3.13 6.32
N GLU A 158 -18.86 -3.42 6.99
CA GLU A 158 -18.84 -3.86 8.38
C GLU A 158 -19.29 -2.76 9.36
N VAL A 159 -19.10 -1.48 9.04
CA VAL A 159 -19.60 -0.34 9.84
C VAL A 159 -21.12 -0.19 9.81
N LEU A 160 -21.74 -0.62 8.71
CA LEU A 160 -23.18 -0.50 8.48
C LEU A 160 -23.97 -1.72 8.97
N ARG A 161 -23.28 -2.82 9.30
CA ARG A 161 -23.88 -3.99 9.95
C ARG A 161 -23.92 -3.82 11.46
#